data_AF-A0A1E1KGK6-F1
#
_entry.id   AF-A0A1E1KGK6-F1
#
_cell.length_a   1.000
_cell.length_b   1.000
_cell.length_c   1.000
_cell.angle_alpha   90.00
_cell.angle_beta   90.00
_cell.angle_gamma   90.00
#
_symmetry.space_group_name_H-M   'P 1'
#
loop_
_entity.id
_entity.type
_entity.pdbx_description
1 polymer ?
#
loop_
_entity_poly.entity_id
_entity_poly.type
_entity_poly.pdbx_seq_one_letter_code
_entity_poly.pdbx_strand_id
1 'polypeptide(L)'
;MPSKGVQCYSYIAVPGCQIDFSVPGTTLSRNDQKRYLSDHLEVDSAFIKGAFNYSGTFSFRVTQNGDEIANEKISINVLTGNLEGGTLRTMADQASIVRDDVIVTYGYYDAGPGVAGLPSSDQCYVTVSPNYSSWMGQVAPQGSEQAAKPFSRMFLPAAHDIGMQSMQSCDAVIGSDALVAVLTLINPVFAKIANMMAHAAVMALAPDIVRGLAITQKDTLSTILSIGARYFEFRPAYLHNVIRGKCAIADVLYFSHSAIPGMPFDEYLADVVTFLVAHPDEIVVTQLRWDGVPGDCAQPSAEDISNCIPTALSTTNGGIVQGSLDDMLRLSIAELRSERKRLILFTSSDSFSTYTDAANATLNGDSIMAEFDKICPQSQAGKPFSNLQCQATATNVPEAVAYSVLAANASSSCLLATKPICDSKLLPWIQANGDRLEANQLVVVMNDFLDGATADVAIDWCRKRLA
;
A
#
# COMPACT_ATOMS: atom_id res chain seq x y z
N MET A 1 28.60 24.21 -2.90
CA MET A 1 29.33 22.98 -2.55
C MET A 1 28.44 21.81 -2.94
N PRO A 2 28.98 20.60 -3.18
CA PRO A 2 28.14 19.44 -3.48
C PRO A 2 27.11 19.18 -2.36
N SER A 3 25.86 18.95 -2.75
CA SER A 3 24.77 18.59 -1.84
C SER A 3 23.81 17.62 -2.50
N LYS A 4 23.02 16.92 -1.67
CA LYS A 4 21.92 16.05 -2.10
C LYS A 4 20.69 16.35 -1.24
N GLY A 5 19.59 16.67 -1.91
CA GLY A 5 18.32 17.01 -1.27
C GLY A 5 17.54 15.78 -0.81
N VAL A 6 16.84 15.91 0.32
CA VAL A 6 15.89 14.95 0.87
C VAL A 6 14.57 15.66 1.16
N GLN A 7 13.53 15.33 0.40
CA GLN A 7 12.17 15.78 0.63
C GLN A 7 11.54 14.92 1.75
N CYS A 8 11.12 15.57 2.84
CA CYS A 8 10.56 14.93 4.01
C CYS A 8 9.05 15.16 4.04
N TYR A 9 8.28 14.10 4.31
CA TYR A 9 6.83 14.15 4.43
C TYR A 9 6.41 13.59 5.79
N SER A 10 5.47 14.25 6.46
CA SER A 10 5.03 13.81 7.79
C SER A 10 3.54 13.91 8.02
N TYR A 11 3.03 12.97 8.82
CA TYR A 11 1.66 12.99 9.36
C TYR A 11 1.63 12.36 10.77
N ILE A 12 0.94 13.01 11.72
CA ILE A 12 0.85 12.53 13.11
C ILE A 12 -0.61 12.49 13.56
N ALA A 13 -1.13 11.31 13.89
CA ALA A 13 -2.47 11.11 14.46
C ALA A 13 -2.47 10.79 15.96
N VAL A 14 -1.29 10.71 16.59
CA VAL A 14 -1.15 10.38 18.01
C VAL A 14 -0.68 11.61 18.80
N PRO A 15 -1.42 12.03 19.85
CA PRO A 15 -0.97 13.09 20.73
C PRO A 15 0.34 12.78 21.46
N GLY A 16 1.14 13.83 21.68
CA GLY A 16 2.44 13.70 22.35
C GLY A 16 3.56 13.17 21.46
N CYS A 17 3.29 12.82 20.20
CA CYS A 17 4.30 12.39 19.25
C CYS A 17 5.00 13.57 18.55
N GLN A 18 6.27 13.36 18.22
CA GLN A 18 7.10 14.27 17.43
C GLN A 18 7.94 13.45 16.45
N ILE A 19 8.11 13.98 15.23
CA ILE A 19 9.02 13.47 14.21
C ILE A 19 10.15 14.48 14.02
N ASP A 20 11.39 14.05 14.17
CA ASP A 20 12.58 14.84 13.88
C ASP A 20 13.26 14.31 12.61
N PHE A 21 13.38 15.14 11.57
CA PHE A 21 14.22 14.86 10.41
C PHE A 21 15.56 15.57 10.57
N SER A 22 16.67 14.88 10.36
CA SER A 22 18.01 15.42 10.60
C SER A 22 18.96 15.12 9.46
N VAL A 23 19.80 16.11 9.16
CA VAL A 23 20.97 16.04 8.27
C VAL A 23 22.15 16.73 8.98
N PRO A 24 23.40 16.61 8.51
CA PRO A 24 24.51 17.33 9.14
C PRO A 24 24.24 18.83 9.24
N GLY A 25 24.25 19.35 10.47
CA GLY A 25 24.07 20.78 10.76
C GLY A 25 22.62 21.26 10.95
N THR A 26 21.60 20.46 10.59
CA THR A 26 20.19 20.88 10.68
C THR A 26 19.27 19.75 11.13
N THR A 27 18.31 20.08 12.00
CA THR A 27 17.20 19.21 12.40
C THR A 27 15.88 19.97 12.27
N LEU A 28 14.87 19.34 11.67
CA LEU A 28 13.50 19.82 11.58
C LEU A 28 12.60 18.95 12.46
N SER A 29 11.88 19.58 13.38
CA SER A 29 10.92 18.90 14.26
C SER A 29 9.47 19.20 13.83
N ARG A 30 8.63 18.17 13.85
CA ARG A 30 7.20 18.22 13.48
C ARG A 30 6.36 17.54 14.55
N ASN A 31 5.31 18.22 14.99
CA ASN A 31 4.35 17.74 15.99
C ASN A 31 2.90 18.15 15.68
N ASP A 32 2.64 18.74 14.50
CA ASP A 32 1.31 19.06 14.02
C ASP A 32 0.47 17.79 13.86
N GLN A 33 -0.70 17.75 14.50
CA GLN A 33 -1.60 16.62 14.40
C GLN A 33 -2.50 16.72 13.17
N LYS A 34 -2.75 15.56 12.54
CA LYS A 34 -3.72 15.33 11.48
C LYS A 34 -3.56 16.28 10.29
N ARG A 35 -2.31 16.66 9.99
CA ARG A 35 -1.92 17.50 8.86
C ARG A 35 -0.79 16.83 8.10
N TYR A 36 -0.97 16.74 6.78
CA TYR A 36 0.13 16.39 5.89
C TYR A 36 1.06 17.59 5.75
N LEU A 37 2.33 17.39 6.07
CA LEU A 37 3.38 18.38 5.92
C LEU A 37 4.46 17.86 4.98
N SER A 38 5.13 18.79 4.30
CA SER A 38 6.23 18.52 3.40
C SER A 38 7.33 19.56 3.61
N ASP A 39 8.56 19.10 3.72
CA ASP A 39 9.75 19.87 4.02
C ASP A 39 10.92 19.41 3.18
N HIS A 40 11.97 20.23 3.09
CA HIS A 40 13.17 19.90 2.33
C HIS A 40 14.41 20.09 3.20
N LEU A 41 15.29 19.09 3.18
CA LEU A 41 16.60 19.12 3.81
C LEU A 41 17.70 18.90 2.78
N GLU A 42 18.87 19.49 3.02
CA GLU A 42 20.05 19.32 2.19
C GLU A 42 21.16 18.63 2.98
N VAL A 43 21.62 17.48 2.49
CA VAL A 43 22.90 16.91 2.94
C VAL A 43 23.99 17.67 2.18
N ASP A 44 24.55 18.70 2.81
CA ASP A 44 25.58 19.56 2.21
C ASP A 44 26.98 19.22 2.74
N SER A 45 27.94 19.04 1.81
CA SER A 45 29.36 18.85 2.14
C SER A 45 29.95 19.95 3.03
N ALA A 46 29.36 21.15 3.06
CA ALA A 46 29.69 22.21 4.00
C ALA A 46 29.71 21.76 5.47
N PHE A 47 28.80 20.84 5.82
CA PHE A 47 28.56 20.39 7.19
C PHE A 47 29.11 18.98 7.44
N ILE A 48 29.77 18.37 6.45
CA ILE A 48 30.42 17.06 6.56
C ILE A 48 31.88 17.25 6.98
N LYS A 49 32.29 16.56 8.04
CA LYS A 49 33.66 16.67 8.57
C LYS A 49 34.65 15.83 7.74
N GLY A 50 35.73 16.46 7.30
CA GLY A 50 36.88 15.83 6.63
C GLY A 50 37.07 16.33 5.19
N ALA A 51 38.31 16.65 4.81
CA ALA A 51 38.60 17.30 3.52
C ALA A 51 38.25 16.47 2.26
N PHE A 52 38.08 15.16 2.41
CA PHE A 52 37.72 14.22 1.35
C PHE A 52 36.55 13.31 1.76
N ASN A 53 35.79 13.72 2.76
CA ASN A 53 34.59 13.01 3.18
C ASN A 53 33.37 13.68 2.55
N TYR A 54 32.64 12.92 1.74
CA TYR A 54 31.44 13.38 1.04
C TYR A 54 30.18 12.62 1.49
N SER A 55 30.28 11.83 2.56
CA SER A 55 29.17 11.06 3.09
C SER A 55 28.53 11.79 4.27
N GLY A 56 27.27 12.18 4.10
CA GLY A 56 26.45 12.78 5.15
C GLY A 56 25.29 11.85 5.52
N THR A 57 24.83 11.90 6.76
CA THR A 57 23.72 11.03 7.21
C THR A 57 22.42 11.80 7.30
N PHE A 58 21.43 11.35 6.55
CA PHE A 58 20.02 11.66 6.82
C PHE A 58 19.48 10.68 7.86
N SER A 59 18.62 11.15 8.76
CA SER A 59 17.90 10.30 9.70
C SER A 59 16.54 10.88 10.06
N PHE A 60 15.59 10.02 10.39
CA PHE A 60 14.41 10.44 11.13
C PHE A 60 14.37 9.78 12.51
N ARG A 61 13.79 10.48 13.49
CA ARG A 61 13.50 9.95 14.82
C ARG A 61 12.07 10.26 15.19
N VAL A 62 11.37 9.28 15.75
CA VAL A 62 10.02 9.46 16.31
C VAL A 62 10.08 9.29 17.80
N THR A 63 9.51 10.25 18.53
CA THR A 63 9.35 10.17 19.99
C THR A 63 7.89 10.33 20.39
N GLN A 64 7.48 9.75 21.52
CA GLN A 64 6.19 10.00 22.16
C GLN A 64 6.46 10.41 23.61
N ASN A 65 6.02 11.60 23.99
CA ASN A 65 6.25 12.19 25.32
C ASN A 65 7.73 12.21 25.74
N GLY A 66 8.65 12.27 24.77
CA GLY A 66 10.10 12.27 24.98
C GLY A 66 10.78 10.91 24.88
N ASP A 67 10.02 9.81 24.89
CA ASP A 67 10.56 8.45 24.72
C ASP A 67 10.70 8.10 23.24
N GLU A 68 11.85 7.54 22.85
CA GLU A 68 12.13 7.16 21.45
C GLU A 68 11.36 5.90 21.05
N ILE A 69 10.60 5.99 19.95
CA ILE A 69 9.84 4.89 19.37
C ILE A 69 10.58 4.28 18.17
N ALA A 70 11.15 5.15 17.32
CA ALA A 70 11.81 4.78 16.07
C ALA A 70 12.98 5.72 15.78
N ASN A 71 14.03 5.19 15.17
CA ASN A 71 15.21 5.95 14.77
C ASN A 71 15.90 5.25 13.60
N GLU A 72 15.68 5.77 12.39
CA GLU A 72 16.20 5.19 11.15
C GLU A 72 17.09 6.18 10.41
N LYS A 73 18.04 5.68 9.63
CA LYS A 73 19.07 6.52 9.01
C LYS A 73 19.61 5.95 7.71
N ILE A 74 20.18 6.84 6.90
CA ILE A 74 20.87 6.50 5.66
C ILE A 74 22.02 7.48 5.41
N SER A 75 23.16 6.93 5.00
CA SER A 75 24.34 7.68 4.58
C SER A 75 24.31 7.89 3.08
N ILE A 76 24.46 9.15 2.67
CA ILE A 76 24.31 9.62 1.29
C ILE A 76 25.62 10.27 0.88
N ASN A 77 26.19 9.80 -0.23
CA ASN A 77 27.34 10.45 -0.85
C ASN A 77 26.87 11.66 -1.66
N VAL A 78 27.23 12.86 -1.23
CA VAL A 78 26.74 14.11 -1.86
C VAL A 78 27.38 14.41 -3.23
N LEU A 79 28.42 13.69 -3.62
CA LEU A 79 29.01 13.81 -4.97
C LEU A 79 28.30 12.90 -5.97
N THR A 80 27.97 11.68 -5.56
CA THR A 80 27.44 10.65 -6.46
C THR A 80 25.93 10.46 -6.33
N GLY A 81 25.32 10.89 -5.22
CA GLY A 81 23.93 10.56 -4.84
C GLY A 81 23.78 9.18 -4.19
N ASN A 82 24.71 8.25 -4.43
CA ASN A 82 24.65 6.89 -3.92
C ASN A 82 24.45 6.76 -2.40
N LEU A 83 23.65 5.77 -2.02
CA LEU A 83 23.49 5.32 -0.63
C LEU A 83 24.66 4.42 -0.20
N GLU A 84 25.37 4.81 0.86
CA GLU A 84 26.60 4.13 1.31
C GLU A 84 26.40 3.23 2.54
N GLY A 85 25.31 3.42 3.31
CA GLY A 85 25.04 2.65 4.52
C GLY A 85 23.81 3.13 5.27
N GLY A 86 23.34 2.36 6.26
CA GLY A 86 22.17 2.70 7.08
C GLY A 86 21.06 1.65 7.02
N THR A 87 19.93 1.98 7.63
CA THR A 87 18.76 1.11 7.79
C THR A 87 17.68 1.33 6.73
N LEU A 88 17.75 2.40 5.92
CA LEU A 88 16.76 2.69 4.87
C LEU A 88 17.21 2.24 3.46
N ARG A 89 18.09 1.23 3.36
CA ARG A 89 18.78 0.88 2.10
C ARG A 89 17.92 0.12 1.10
N THR A 90 16.95 -0.64 1.59
CA THR A 90 16.07 -1.46 0.75
C THR A 90 14.63 -1.29 1.19
N MET A 91 13.67 -1.53 0.30
CA MET A 91 12.24 -1.53 0.67
C MET A 91 11.92 -2.56 1.78
N ALA A 92 12.64 -3.69 1.81
CA ALA A 92 12.46 -4.73 2.83
C ALA A 92 12.91 -4.29 4.22
N ASP A 93 13.87 -3.36 4.32
CA ASP A 93 14.32 -2.81 5.59
C ASP A 93 13.38 -1.72 6.14
N GLN A 94 12.36 -1.33 5.39
CA GLN A 94 11.46 -0.22 5.71
C GLN A 94 10.11 -0.70 6.28
N ALA A 95 10.08 -1.86 6.94
CA ALA A 95 8.88 -2.36 7.59
C ALA A 95 8.40 -1.39 8.69
N SER A 96 7.09 -1.23 8.80
CA SER A 96 6.48 -0.37 9.83
C SER A 96 6.78 -0.90 11.22
N ILE A 97 7.04 0.03 12.15
CA ILE A 97 7.31 -0.30 13.55
C ILE A 97 5.99 -0.30 14.30
N VAL A 98 5.60 -1.47 14.78
CA VAL A 98 4.37 -1.67 15.57
C VAL A 98 4.73 -1.73 17.06
N ARG A 99 4.04 -0.91 17.86
CA ARG A 99 3.95 -0.99 19.32
C ARG A 99 2.48 -1.16 19.71
N ASP A 100 2.22 -1.40 20.99
CA ASP A 100 0.86 -1.69 21.47
C ASP A 100 -0.12 -0.54 21.20
N ASP A 101 0.32 0.72 21.35
CA ASP A 101 -0.52 1.91 21.21
C ASP A 101 -0.20 2.76 19.96
N VAL A 102 0.99 2.60 19.38
CA VAL A 102 1.48 3.44 18.27
C VAL A 102 2.10 2.60 17.15
N ILE A 103 1.86 3.03 15.91
CA ILE A 103 2.48 2.49 14.71
C ILE A 103 3.18 3.63 13.98
N VAL A 104 4.46 3.40 13.65
CA VAL A 104 5.26 4.29 12.80
C VAL A 104 5.42 3.63 11.44
N THR A 105 4.78 4.20 10.42
CA THR A 105 4.90 3.75 9.02
C THR A 105 5.73 4.76 8.25
N TYR A 106 6.77 4.29 7.58
CA TYR A 106 7.71 5.15 6.86
C TYR A 106 8.22 4.49 5.59
N GLY A 107 8.74 5.30 4.68
CA GLY A 107 9.45 4.82 3.50
C GLY A 107 10.47 5.83 2.99
N TYR A 108 11.44 5.35 2.23
CA TYR A 108 12.56 6.09 1.69
C TYR A 108 12.81 5.71 0.23
N TYR A 109 12.74 6.69 -0.65
CA TYR A 109 13.02 6.58 -2.08
C TYR A 109 14.39 7.19 -2.40
N ASP A 110 15.26 6.38 -2.99
CA ASP A 110 16.56 6.79 -3.51
C ASP A 110 16.40 7.44 -4.88
N ALA A 111 16.60 8.75 -4.95
CA ALA A 111 16.36 9.49 -6.17
C ALA A 111 17.61 9.59 -7.04
N GLY A 112 17.41 9.37 -8.34
CA GLY A 112 18.39 9.72 -9.35
C GLY A 112 18.53 11.23 -9.58
N PRO A 113 19.07 11.66 -10.74
CA PRO A 113 19.20 13.08 -11.09
C PRO A 113 17.89 13.71 -11.59
N GLY A 114 16.74 13.04 -11.44
CA GLY A 114 15.43 13.54 -11.88
C GLY A 114 15.14 13.29 -13.37
N VAL A 115 15.30 12.05 -13.83
CA VAL A 115 15.04 11.64 -15.22
C VAL A 115 13.59 11.18 -15.36
N ALA A 116 13.00 11.38 -16.55
CA ALA A 116 11.66 10.88 -16.89
C ALA A 116 10.53 11.40 -15.97
N GLY A 117 10.70 12.59 -15.38
CA GLY A 117 9.73 13.19 -14.47
C GLY A 117 9.76 12.62 -13.04
N LEU A 118 10.64 11.65 -12.76
CA LEU A 118 10.90 11.20 -11.40
C LEU A 118 11.62 12.29 -10.59
N PRO A 119 11.50 12.29 -9.25
CA PRO A 119 12.17 13.28 -8.41
C PRO A 119 13.70 13.21 -8.51
N SER A 120 14.35 14.37 -8.34
CA SER A 120 15.81 14.51 -8.25
C SER A 120 16.34 14.49 -6.81
N SER A 121 15.45 14.73 -5.85
CA SER A 121 15.71 14.67 -4.41
C SER A 121 15.22 13.35 -3.87
N ASP A 122 15.97 12.76 -2.94
CA ASP A 122 15.52 11.58 -2.20
C ASP A 122 14.23 11.94 -1.47
N GLN A 123 13.41 10.96 -1.14
CA GLN A 123 12.17 11.22 -0.42
C GLN A 123 12.10 10.34 0.81
N CYS A 124 11.64 10.91 1.92
CA CYS A 124 11.32 10.18 3.14
C CYS A 124 9.93 10.57 3.61
N TYR A 125 9.03 9.61 3.77
CA TYR A 125 7.77 9.84 4.45
C TYR A 125 7.74 9.11 5.79
N VAL A 126 7.16 9.74 6.80
CA VAL A 126 6.97 9.17 8.13
C VAL A 126 5.58 9.54 8.63
N THR A 127 4.79 8.52 8.95
CA THR A 127 3.47 8.69 9.56
C THR A 127 3.45 8.01 10.93
N VAL A 128 2.76 8.63 11.88
CA VAL A 128 2.60 8.13 13.24
C VAL A 128 1.12 8.04 13.54
N SER A 129 0.64 6.84 13.84
CA SER A 129 -0.79 6.56 14.06
C SER A 129 -1.00 5.69 15.29
N PRO A 130 -2.20 5.71 15.90
CA PRO A 130 -2.60 4.70 16.85
C PRO A 130 -2.48 3.30 16.25
N ASN A 131 -2.30 2.30 17.11
CA ASN A 131 -2.58 0.93 16.69
C ASN A 131 -4.09 0.77 16.44
N TYR A 132 -4.46 0.66 15.16
CA TYR A 132 -5.84 0.57 14.71
C TYR A 132 -6.35 -0.88 14.59
N SER A 133 -5.71 -1.86 15.24
CA SER A 133 -6.18 -3.26 15.19
C SER A 133 -7.62 -3.46 15.69
N SER A 134 -8.21 -2.51 16.42
CA SER A 134 -9.59 -2.60 16.92
C SER A 134 -10.40 -1.31 16.76
N TRP A 135 -10.15 -0.58 15.67
CA TRP A 135 -10.74 0.75 15.48
C TRP A 135 -12.27 0.71 15.27
N MET A 136 -12.83 -0.33 14.64
CA MET A 136 -14.29 -0.41 14.43
C MET A 136 -15.02 -0.60 15.76
N GLY A 137 -14.43 -1.31 16.71
CA GLY A 137 -14.93 -1.42 18.09
C GLY A 137 -14.94 -0.07 18.84
N GLN A 138 -13.98 0.81 18.53
CA GLN A 138 -13.92 2.15 19.12
C GLN A 138 -14.90 3.14 18.47
N VAL A 139 -15.03 3.08 17.15
CA VAL A 139 -15.90 4.00 16.39
C VAL A 139 -17.39 3.61 16.51
N ALA A 140 -17.68 2.31 16.57
CA ALA A 140 -19.03 1.79 16.75
C ALA A 140 -19.05 0.71 17.85
N PRO A 141 -18.99 1.11 19.14
CA PRO A 141 -19.02 0.16 20.26
C PRO A 141 -20.28 -0.72 20.27
N GLN A 142 -20.17 -1.95 20.78
CA GLN A 142 -21.34 -2.84 20.88
C GLN A 142 -22.46 -2.19 21.71
N GLY A 143 -23.69 -2.26 21.20
CA GLY A 143 -24.87 -1.68 21.84
C GLY A 143 -25.02 -0.15 21.68
N SER A 144 -24.10 0.51 20.96
CA SER A 144 -24.20 1.96 20.72
C SER A 144 -25.12 2.30 19.54
N GLU A 145 -25.55 3.56 19.46
CA GLU A 145 -26.33 4.06 18.31
C GLU A 145 -25.53 3.99 17.00
N GLN A 146 -24.21 4.14 17.07
CA GLN A 146 -23.30 4.01 15.93
C GLN A 146 -23.32 2.57 15.40
N ALA A 147 -23.27 1.56 16.28
CA ALA A 147 -23.31 0.16 15.84
C ALA A 147 -24.67 -0.24 15.23
N ALA A 148 -25.76 0.45 15.59
CA ALA A 148 -27.06 0.25 14.99
C ALA A 148 -27.20 0.86 13.58
N LYS A 149 -26.22 1.66 13.11
CA LYS A 149 -26.24 2.21 11.76
C LYS A 149 -25.86 1.14 10.71
N PRO A 150 -26.33 1.29 9.45
CA PRO A 150 -25.92 0.44 8.35
C PRO A 150 -24.40 0.38 8.19
N PHE A 151 -23.84 -0.82 7.94
CA PHE A 151 -22.41 -0.97 7.66
C PHE A 151 -21.99 -0.23 6.38
N SER A 152 -22.92 -0.04 5.45
CA SER A 152 -22.70 0.78 4.26
C SER A 152 -22.37 2.25 4.57
N ARG A 153 -22.44 2.73 5.80
CA ARG A 153 -21.97 4.09 6.15
C ARG A 153 -20.46 4.19 6.39
N MET A 154 -19.75 3.06 6.42
CA MET A 154 -18.33 3.02 6.74
C MET A 154 -17.45 3.59 5.62
N PHE A 155 -16.28 4.08 6.03
CA PHE A 155 -15.18 4.55 5.19
C PHE A 155 -13.98 3.63 5.49
N LEU A 156 -13.68 2.68 4.62
CA LEU A 156 -12.69 1.64 4.87
C LEU A 156 -11.34 2.01 4.26
N PRO A 157 -10.25 2.04 5.05
CA PRO A 157 -8.91 2.04 4.50
C PRO A 157 -8.63 0.71 3.78
N ALA A 158 -7.94 0.77 2.66
CA ALA A 158 -7.61 -0.38 1.83
C ALA A 158 -6.18 -0.32 1.29
N ALA A 159 -5.52 -1.47 1.34
CA ALA A 159 -4.24 -1.68 0.68
C ALA A 159 -4.49 -2.07 -0.79
N HIS A 160 -3.92 -1.32 -1.72
CA HIS A 160 -3.89 -1.67 -3.13
C HIS A 160 -3.02 -2.92 -3.36
N ASP A 161 -3.54 -3.88 -4.13
CA ASP A 161 -2.83 -5.11 -4.49
C ASP A 161 -2.16 -5.81 -3.29
N ILE A 162 -2.93 -6.07 -2.22
CA ILE A 162 -2.44 -6.60 -0.93
C ILE A 162 -1.52 -7.82 -1.04
N GLY A 163 -1.72 -8.67 -2.05
CA GLY A 163 -0.87 -9.84 -2.23
C GLY A 163 0.55 -9.53 -2.72
N MET A 164 0.84 -8.28 -3.12
CA MET A 164 2.17 -7.83 -3.53
C MET A 164 2.93 -7.16 -2.38
N GLN A 165 2.89 -7.81 -1.21
CA GLN A 165 3.53 -7.32 0.03
C GLN A 165 4.90 -7.94 0.32
N SER A 166 5.28 -8.98 -0.42
CA SER A 166 6.57 -9.65 -0.26
C SER A 166 7.05 -10.23 -1.58
N MET A 167 8.35 -10.51 -1.64
CA MET A 167 8.97 -11.19 -2.77
C MET A 167 8.91 -12.71 -2.65
N GLN A 168 8.28 -13.29 -1.63
CA GLN A 168 8.43 -14.73 -1.33
C GLN A 168 8.02 -15.64 -2.50
N SER A 169 6.79 -15.46 -3.02
CA SER A 169 6.32 -16.23 -4.19
C SER A 169 7.05 -15.82 -5.47
N CYS A 170 7.38 -14.54 -5.58
CA CYS A 170 8.12 -13.97 -6.71
C CYS A 170 9.52 -14.58 -6.82
N ASP A 171 10.30 -14.63 -5.75
CA ASP A 171 11.67 -15.16 -5.71
C ASP A 171 11.70 -16.63 -6.11
N ALA A 172 10.65 -17.40 -5.78
CA ALA A 172 10.50 -18.79 -6.22
C ALA A 172 10.30 -18.94 -7.74
N VAL A 173 9.88 -17.88 -8.46
CA VAL A 173 9.67 -17.88 -9.91
C VAL A 173 10.65 -16.99 -10.70
N ILE A 174 11.24 -15.96 -10.07
CA ILE A 174 12.13 -14.97 -10.70
C ILE A 174 13.46 -15.59 -11.17
N GLY A 175 13.91 -16.66 -10.52
CA GLY A 175 15.08 -17.42 -10.97
C GLY A 175 14.86 -18.23 -12.27
N SER A 176 13.64 -18.23 -12.83
CA SER A 176 13.30 -18.98 -14.03
C SER A 176 13.27 -18.11 -15.28
N ASP A 177 13.78 -18.63 -16.40
CA ASP A 177 13.59 -18.02 -17.72
C ASP A 177 12.09 -17.85 -18.08
N ALA A 178 11.22 -18.65 -17.44
CA ALA A 178 9.78 -18.64 -17.66
C ALA A 178 9.13 -17.31 -17.26
N LEU A 179 9.51 -16.72 -16.11
CA LEU A 179 8.94 -15.43 -15.71
C LEU A 179 9.40 -14.30 -16.63
N VAL A 180 10.70 -14.23 -16.96
CA VAL A 180 11.23 -13.20 -17.87
C VAL A 180 10.61 -13.30 -19.26
N ALA A 181 10.40 -14.52 -19.78
CA ALA A 181 9.69 -14.74 -21.03
C ALA A 181 8.23 -14.25 -20.96
N VAL A 182 7.53 -14.50 -19.86
CA VAL A 182 6.16 -14.03 -19.67
C VAL A 182 6.11 -12.51 -19.54
N LEU A 183 6.99 -11.89 -18.75
CA LEU A 183 7.07 -10.43 -18.63
C LEU A 183 7.39 -9.76 -19.97
N THR A 184 8.26 -10.37 -20.79
CA THR A 184 8.56 -9.92 -22.16
C THR A 184 7.34 -10.04 -23.07
N LEU A 185 6.51 -11.06 -22.88
CA LEU A 185 5.28 -11.26 -23.67
C LEU A 185 4.19 -10.26 -23.31
N ILE A 186 3.98 -10.01 -22.01
CA ILE A 186 2.80 -9.27 -21.52
C ILE A 186 3.07 -7.78 -21.26
N ASN A 187 4.33 -7.37 -21.13
CA ASN A 187 4.70 -5.98 -20.84
C ASN A 187 5.59 -5.41 -21.96
N PRO A 188 5.06 -4.54 -22.85
CA PRO A 188 5.81 -3.96 -23.96
C PRO A 188 7.03 -3.12 -23.51
N VAL A 189 6.96 -2.49 -22.35
CA VAL A 189 8.07 -1.70 -21.80
C VAL A 189 9.19 -2.63 -21.35
N PHE A 190 8.85 -3.69 -20.62
CA PHE A 190 9.82 -4.73 -20.24
C PHE A 190 10.42 -5.40 -21.49
N ALA A 191 9.61 -5.69 -22.50
CA ALA A 191 10.08 -6.26 -23.76
C ALA A 191 11.12 -5.38 -24.45
N LYS A 192 10.87 -4.05 -24.48
CA LYS A 192 11.82 -3.08 -25.04
C LYS A 192 13.14 -3.09 -24.25
N ILE A 193 13.09 -3.13 -22.93
CA ILE A 193 14.27 -3.16 -22.07
C ILE A 193 15.04 -4.48 -22.26
N ALA A 194 14.34 -5.61 -22.27
CA ALA A 194 14.94 -6.93 -22.46
C ALA A 194 15.69 -7.02 -23.79
N ASN A 195 15.19 -6.38 -24.85
CA ASN A 195 15.84 -6.32 -26.16
C ASN A 195 17.08 -5.41 -26.22
N MET A 196 17.28 -4.52 -25.24
CA MET A 196 18.42 -3.60 -25.18
C MET A 196 19.63 -4.17 -24.44
N MET A 197 19.50 -5.33 -23.80
CA MET A 197 20.51 -5.90 -22.91
C MET A 197 20.77 -7.38 -23.25
N ALA A 198 21.93 -7.91 -22.84
CA ALA A 198 22.18 -9.34 -22.93
C ALA A 198 21.25 -10.11 -21.97
N HIS A 199 20.78 -11.29 -22.36
CA HIS A 199 19.86 -12.14 -21.55
C HIS A 199 20.33 -12.30 -20.10
N ALA A 200 21.63 -12.59 -19.90
CA ALA A 200 22.21 -12.74 -18.56
C ALA A 200 22.10 -11.48 -17.70
N ALA A 201 22.14 -10.28 -18.29
CA ALA A 201 21.97 -9.02 -17.57
C ALA A 201 20.50 -8.75 -17.22
N VAL A 202 19.56 -9.13 -18.09
CA VAL A 202 18.11 -9.06 -17.81
C VAL A 202 17.75 -9.99 -16.64
N MET A 203 18.26 -11.22 -16.66
CA MET A 203 18.04 -12.20 -15.58
C MET A 203 18.64 -11.71 -14.25
N ALA A 204 19.79 -11.04 -14.27
CA ALA A 204 20.39 -10.46 -13.05
C ALA A 204 19.57 -9.31 -12.47
N LEU A 205 18.90 -8.51 -13.31
CA LEU A 205 18.09 -7.36 -12.89
C LEU A 205 16.63 -7.72 -12.59
N ALA A 206 16.12 -8.84 -13.09
CA ALA A 206 14.71 -9.24 -12.94
C ALA A 206 14.17 -9.17 -11.51
N PRO A 207 14.90 -9.58 -10.45
CA PRO A 207 14.42 -9.40 -9.07
C PRO A 207 14.16 -7.95 -8.70
N ASP A 208 15.07 -7.04 -9.03
CA ASP A 208 14.94 -5.62 -8.68
C ASP A 208 13.91 -4.91 -9.55
N ILE A 209 13.71 -5.39 -10.78
CA ILE A 209 12.61 -4.94 -11.64
C ILE A 209 11.26 -5.34 -11.04
N VAL A 210 11.10 -6.60 -10.62
CA VAL A 210 9.85 -7.04 -9.98
C VAL A 210 9.62 -6.30 -8.66
N ARG A 211 10.66 -6.10 -7.84
CA ARG A 211 10.58 -5.27 -6.63
C ARG A 211 10.17 -3.83 -6.96
N GLY A 212 10.79 -3.24 -7.97
CA GLY A 212 10.59 -1.85 -8.34
C GLY A 212 9.23 -1.56 -8.97
N LEU A 213 8.62 -2.55 -9.62
CA LEU A 213 7.42 -2.37 -10.45
C LEU A 213 6.17 -3.11 -9.95
N ALA A 214 6.30 -4.13 -9.11
CA ALA A 214 5.17 -4.99 -8.73
C ALA A 214 4.88 -4.96 -7.24
N ILE A 215 5.83 -4.63 -6.38
CA ILE A 215 5.61 -4.52 -4.94
C ILE A 215 4.86 -3.22 -4.63
N THR A 216 3.61 -3.36 -4.21
CA THR A 216 2.71 -2.26 -3.86
C THR A 216 2.54 -2.10 -2.35
N GLN A 217 2.97 -3.09 -1.57
CA GLN A 217 2.94 -3.06 -0.12
C GLN A 217 4.30 -3.52 0.43
N LYS A 218 4.74 -2.97 1.55
CA LYS A 218 6.03 -3.33 2.19
C LYS A 218 5.85 -4.04 3.54
N ASP A 219 4.62 -4.03 4.05
CA ASP A 219 4.24 -4.50 5.37
C ASP A 219 3.48 -5.82 5.25
N THR A 220 3.62 -6.69 6.24
CA THR A 220 2.84 -7.93 6.29
C THR A 220 1.34 -7.62 6.41
N LEU A 221 0.50 -8.59 6.03
CA LEU A 221 -0.96 -8.44 6.16
C LEU A 221 -1.37 -8.16 7.61
N SER A 222 -0.73 -8.80 8.60
CA SER A 222 -0.97 -8.50 10.01
C SER A 222 -0.68 -7.03 10.36
N THR A 223 0.45 -6.50 9.88
CA THR A 223 0.81 -5.09 10.09
C THR A 223 -0.17 -4.16 9.38
N ILE A 224 -0.58 -4.47 8.15
CA ILE A 224 -1.57 -3.71 7.37
C ILE A 224 -2.94 -3.68 8.06
N LEU A 225 -3.36 -4.79 8.66
CA LEU A 225 -4.56 -4.88 9.48
C LEU A 225 -4.41 -4.04 10.77
N SER A 226 -3.24 -4.05 11.41
CA SER A 226 -2.94 -3.19 12.56
C SER A 226 -2.88 -1.71 12.22
N ILE A 227 -2.39 -1.35 11.02
CA ILE A 227 -2.45 0.02 10.47
C ILE A 227 -3.91 0.45 10.23
N GLY A 228 -4.82 -0.49 9.99
CA GLY A 228 -6.26 -0.24 10.03
C GLY A 228 -7.03 -0.64 8.78
N ALA A 229 -6.39 -1.25 7.77
CA ALA A 229 -7.12 -1.71 6.58
C ALA A 229 -8.22 -2.71 6.93
N ARG A 230 -9.39 -2.53 6.31
CA ARG A 230 -10.56 -3.41 6.48
C ARG A 230 -11.24 -3.75 5.16
N TYR A 231 -10.69 -3.29 4.05
CA TYR A 231 -11.12 -3.65 2.72
C TYR A 231 -9.91 -4.07 1.88
N PHE A 232 -10.08 -5.15 1.11
CA PHE A 232 -9.06 -5.69 0.23
C PHE A 232 -9.67 -6.09 -1.11
N GLU A 233 -8.99 -5.77 -2.20
CA GLU A 233 -9.18 -6.44 -3.48
C GLU A 233 -8.17 -7.58 -3.57
N PHE A 234 -8.65 -8.79 -3.86
CA PHE A 234 -7.81 -9.96 -4.08
C PHE A 234 -8.04 -10.50 -5.48
N ARG A 235 -6.96 -10.77 -6.22
CA ARG A 235 -7.02 -11.31 -7.59
C ARG A 235 -6.54 -12.77 -7.62
N PRO A 236 -7.34 -13.74 -7.15
CA PRO A 236 -6.90 -15.12 -7.07
C PRO A 236 -6.80 -15.71 -8.48
N ALA A 237 -5.64 -16.28 -8.82
CA ALA A 237 -5.44 -17.06 -10.05
C ALA A 237 -4.36 -18.12 -9.85
N TYR A 238 -4.44 -19.20 -10.61
CA TYR A 238 -3.32 -20.13 -10.74
C TYR A 238 -2.17 -19.47 -11.51
N LEU A 239 -0.97 -20.02 -11.35
CA LEU A 239 0.21 -19.58 -12.08
C LEU A 239 -0.01 -19.62 -13.60
N HIS A 240 0.61 -18.66 -14.30
CA HIS A 240 0.63 -18.61 -15.75
C HIS A 240 1.08 -19.96 -16.34
N ASN A 241 0.43 -20.44 -17.42
CA ASN A 241 0.71 -21.73 -18.07
C ASN A 241 2.20 -21.97 -18.39
N VAL A 242 2.96 -20.90 -18.64
CA VAL A 242 4.40 -20.96 -18.92
C VAL A 242 5.24 -21.26 -17.68
N ILE A 243 4.78 -20.86 -16.49
CA ILE A 243 5.44 -21.01 -15.18
C ILE A 243 4.95 -22.28 -14.46
N ARG A 244 3.65 -22.55 -14.53
CA ARG A 244 2.97 -23.65 -13.84
C ARG A 244 3.65 -25.00 -14.11
N GLY A 245 3.99 -25.72 -13.05
CA GLY A 245 4.68 -27.02 -13.12
C GLY A 245 6.15 -26.96 -13.54
N LYS A 246 6.74 -25.78 -13.75
CA LYS A 246 8.15 -25.60 -14.13
C LYS A 246 9.02 -24.95 -13.06
N CYS A 247 8.41 -24.43 -11.99
CA CYS A 247 9.08 -23.79 -10.87
C CYS A 247 8.80 -24.55 -9.57
N ALA A 248 9.65 -24.36 -8.56
CA ALA A 248 9.56 -25.04 -7.26
C ALA A 248 8.55 -24.35 -6.30
N ILE A 249 7.40 -23.94 -6.82
CA ILE A 249 6.31 -23.32 -6.07
C ILE A 249 5.03 -24.15 -6.23
N ALA A 250 4.19 -24.18 -5.21
CA ALA A 250 2.97 -24.98 -5.21
C ALA A 250 2.00 -24.52 -6.31
N ASP A 251 1.19 -25.46 -6.81
CA ASP A 251 0.17 -25.17 -7.81
C ASP A 251 -1.16 -24.83 -7.13
N VAL A 252 -1.23 -23.63 -6.56
CA VAL A 252 -2.39 -23.10 -5.83
C VAL A 252 -2.83 -21.74 -6.38
N LEU A 253 -3.87 -21.17 -5.79
CA LEU A 253 -4.31 -19.81 -6.08
C LEU A 253 -3.39 -18.79 -5.41
N TYR A 254 -2.83 -17.90 -6.21
CA TYR A 254 -2.03 -16.77 -5.76
C TYR A 254 -2.77 -15.47 -6.06
N PHE A 255 -2.45 -14.43 -5.31
CA PHE A 255 -2.69 -13.08 -5.78
C PHE A 255 -1.92 -12.86 -7.09
N SER A 256 -2.61 -12.43 -8.14
CA SER A 256 -2.02 -12.23 -9.46
C SER A 256 -1.90 -10.73 -9.76
N HIS A 257 -0.68 -10.22 -9.82
CA HIS A 257 -0.38 -8.90 -10.37
C HIS A 257 0.17 -9.07 -11.79
N SER A 258 -0.70 -8.93 -12.80
CA SER A 258 -0.42 -9.48 -14.14
C SER A 258 -0.08 -10.98 -14.02
N ALA A 259 1.08 -11.43 -14.51
CA ALA A 259 1.54 -12.82 -14.35
C ALA A 259 2.49 -13.04 -13.16
N ILE A 260 2.70 -12.02 -12.34
CA ILE A 260 3.60 -12.09 -11.18
C ILE A 260 2.80 -12.62 -9.98
N PRO A 261 3.18 -13.78 -9.41
CA PRO A 261 2.47 -14.34 -8.27
C PRO A 261 2.91 -13.68 -6.96
N GLY A 262 1.93 -13.19 -6.20
CA GLY A 262 2.07 -12.65 -4.86
C GLY A 262 1.72 -13.67 -3.78
N MET A 263 1.09 -13.21 -2.70
CA MET A 263 0.63 -14.02 -1.56
C MET A 263 -0.34 -15.14 -1.99
N PRO A 264 -0.21 -16.37 -1.44
CA PRO A 264 -1.23 -17.41 -1.59
C PRO A 264 -2.60 -16.98 -1.04
N PHE A 265 -3.68 -17.40 -1.69
CA PHE A 265 -5.04 -17.03 -1.27
C PHE A 265 -5.49 -17.69 0.04
N ASP A 266 -5.04 -18.92 0.29
CA ASP A 266 -5.29 -19.63 1.54
C ASP A 266 -4.57 -18.98 2.73
N GLU A 267 -3.32 -18.55 2.53
CA GLU A 267 -2.55 -17.77 3.50
C GLU A 267 -3.27 -16.45 3.83
N TYR A 268 -3.69 -15.69 2.81
CA TYR A 268 -4.48 -14.47 2.99
C TYR A 268 -5.73 -14.70 3.84
N LEU A 269 -6.52 -15.74 3.51
CA LEU A 269 -7.75 -16.04 4.26
C LEU A 269 -7.45 -16.45 5.70
N ALA A 270 -6.41 -17.27 5.93
CA ALA A 270 -6.01 -17.71 7.25
C ALA A 270 -5.58 -16.54 8.14
N ASP A 271 -4.81 -15.60 7.60
CA ASP A 271 -4.36 -14.39 8.29
C ASP A 271 -5.53 -13.46 8.64
N VAL A 272 -6.46 -13.24 7.70
CA VAL A 272 -7.68 -12.46 7.97
C VAL A 272 -8.53 -13.12 9.05
N VAL A 273 -8.74 -14.44 9.00
CA VAL A 273 -9.51 -15.16 10.03
C VAL A 273 -8.82 -15.08 11.39
N THR A 274 -7.49 -15.24 11.43
CA THR A 274 -6.69 -15.10 12.66
C THR A 274 -6.88 -13.72 13.28
N PHE A 275 -6.81 -12.67 12.46
CA PHE A 275 -7.08 -11.30 12.90
C PHE A 275 -8.50 -11.13 13.44
N LEU A 276 -9.52 -11.62 12.73
CA LEU A 276 -10.91 -11.53 13.18
C LEU A 276 -11.20 -12.32 14.46
N VAL A 277 -10.46 -13.40 14.73
CA VAL A 277 -10.54 -14.12 16.01
C VAL A 277 -9.97 -13.27 17.15
N ALA A 278 -8.84 -12.59 16.91
CA ALA A 278 -8.20 -11.72 17.90
C ALA A 278 -8.98 -10.41 18.16
N HIS A 279 -9.72 -9.93 17.16
CA HIS A 279 -10.42 -8.64 17.20
C HIS A 279 -11.93 -8.81 16.93
N PRO A 280 -12.74 -9.14 17.97
CA PRO A 280 -14.13 -9.59 17.80
C PRO A 280 -15.08 -8.55 17.19
N ASP A 281 -14.75 -7.27 17.32
CA ASP A 281 -15.56 -6.16 16.81
C ASP A 281 -15.22 -5.75 15.37
N GLU A 282 -14.15 -6.31 14.81
CA GLU A 282 -13.72 -5.93 13.46
C GLU A 282 -14.46 -6.75 12.40
N ILE A 283 -14.62 -6.13 11.23
CA ILE A 283 -15.21 -6.73 10.03
C ILE A 283 -14.24 -6.46 8.89
N VAL A 284 -13.85 -7.50 8.16
CA VAL A 284 -12.98 -7.40 7.00
C VAL A 284 -13.78 -7.72 5.74
N VAL A 285 -13.64 -6.85 4.74
CA VAL A 285 -14.28 -6.96 3.44
C VAL A 285 -13.23 -7.37 2.40
N THR A 286 -13.49 -8.45 1.67
CA THR A 286 -12.67 -8.91 0.56
C THR A 286 -13.50 -8.97 -0.71
N GLN A 287 -13.11 -8.19 -1.72
CA GLN A 287 -13.64 -8.33 -3.06
C GLN A 287 -12.69 -9.19 -3.90
N LEU A 288 -13.22 -10.26 -4.49
CA LEU A 288 -12.51 -11.06 -5.49
C LEU A 288 -12.65 -10.43 -6.87
N ARG A 289 -11.52 -10.22 -7.53
CA ARG A 289 -11.41 -9.53 -8.82
C ARG A 289 -10.53 -10.32 -9.78
N TRP A 290 -10.65 -10.02 -11.07
CA TRP A 290 -9.88 -10.70 -12.13
C TRP A 290 -9.42 -9.77 -13.25
N ASP A 291 -9.73 -8.48 -13.15
CA ASP A 291 -9.16 -7.47 -14.04
C ASP A 291 -7.63 -7.43 -13.93
N GLY A 292 -6.97 -7.31 -15.08
CA GLY A 292 -5.50 -7.34 -15.17
C GLY A 292 -4.86 -8.72 -15.08
N VAL A 293 -5.62 -9.79 -14.81
CA VAL A 293 -5.10 -11.17 -14.83
C VAL A 293 -5.02 -11.69 -16.27
N PRO A 294 -3.85 -12.15 -16.76
CA PRO A 294 -3.71 -12.72 -18.09
C PRO A 294 -4.62 -13.93 -18.31
N GLY A 295 -5.15 -14.11 -19.52
CA GLY A 295 -6.02 -15.26 -19.85
C GLY A 295 -5.32 -16.63 -19.73
N ASP A 296 -3.98 -16.64 -19.74
CA ASP A 296 -3.15 -17.83 -19.52
C ASP A 296 -2.92 -18.17 -18.04
N CYS A 297 -3.38 -17.33 -17.12
CA CYS A 297 -3.52 -17.67 -15.70
C CYS A 297 -4.95 -18.19 -15.49
N ALA A 298 -5.08 -19.46 -15.08
CA ALA A 298 -6.41 -20.03 -14.87
C ALA A 298 -7.11 -19.34 -13.70
N GLN A 299 -8.32 -18.82 -13.95
CA GLN A 299 -9.17 -18.27 -12.90
C GLN A 299 -9.72 -19.40 -12.01
N PRO A 300 -9.93 -19.16 -10.72
CA PRO A 300 -10.59 -20.11 -9.84
C PRO A 300 -12.03 -20.35 -10.30
N SER A 301 -12.44 -21.60 -10.28
CA SER A 301 -13.85 -21.97 -10.35
C SER A 301 -14.59 -21.54 -9.08
N ALA A 302 -15.93 -21.53 -9.13
CA ALA A 302 -16.74 -21.32 -7.93
C ALA A 302 -16.47 -22.38 -6.85
N GLU A 303 -16.13 -23.61 -7.26
CA GLU A 303 -15.76 -24.70 -6.36
C GLU A 303 -14.41 -24.44 -5.68
N ASP A 304 -13.40 -23.96 -6.41
CA ASP A 304 -12.10 -23.60 -5.84
C ASP A 304 -12.27 -22.58 -4.69
N ILE A 305 -13.01 -21.50 -4.94
CA ILE A 305 -13.29 -20.48 -3.92
C ILE A 305 -14.09 -21.07 -2.75
N SER A 306 -15.12 -21.87 -3.04
CA SER A 306 -15.95 -22.49 -2.03
C SER A 306 -15.19 -23.50 -1.14
N ASN A 307 -14.08 -24.06 -1.61
CA ASN A 307 -13.26 -24.99 -0.83
C ASN A 307 -12.26 -24.28 0.09
N CYS A 308 -11.75 -23.11 -0.31
CA CYS A 308 -10.82 -22.33 0.50
C CYS A 308 -11.47 -21.76 1.78
N ILE A 309 -12.72 -21.29 1.69
CA ILE A 309 -13.37 -20.55 2.77
C ILE A 309 -13.68 -21.42 4.00
N PRO A 310 -14.31 -22.62 3.89
CA PRO A 310 -14.54 -23.49 5.05
C PRO A 310 -13.24 -23.93 5.72
N THR A 311 -12.19 -24.14 4.92
CA THR A 311 -10.86 -24.50 5.43
C THR A 311 -10.32 -23.40 6.36
N ALA A 312 -10.34 -22.15 5.91
CA ALA A 312 -9.91 -21.01 6.72
C ALA A 312 -10.79 -20.82 7.97
N LEU A 313 -12.10 -20.97 7.84
CA LEU A 313 -13.06 -20.78 8.95
C LEU A 313 -13.10 -21.95 9.96
N SER A 314 -12.57 -23.12 9.61
CA SER A 314 -12.65 -24.34 10.43
C SER A 314 -12.10 -24.16 11.84
N THR A 315 -11.06 -23.33 12.00
CA THR A 315 -10.40 -23.03 13.28
C THR A 315 -11.27 -22.22 14.24
N THR A 316 -12.36 -21.62 13.74
CA THR A 316 -13.21 -20.71 14.52
C THR A 316 -14.36 -21.43 15.24
N ASN A 317 -14.61 -22.72 14.93
CA ASN A 317 -15.76 -23.48 15.43
C ASN A 317 -17.12 -22.76 15.26
N GLY A 318 -17.30 -22.06 14.13
CA GLY A 318 -18.50 -21.28 13.84
C GLY A 318 -18.55 -19.91 14.56
N GLY A 319 -17.44 -19.45 15.13
CA GLY A 319 -17.30 -18.09 15.69
C GLY A 319 -17.21 -16.99 14.63
N ILE A 320 -16.93 -17.35 13.38
CA ILE A 320 -16.99 -16.48 12.20
C ILE A 320 -17.76 -17.22 11.11
N VAL A 321 -18.64 -16.50 10.43
CA VAL A 321 -19.39 -16.93 9.26
C VAL A 321 -19.05 -15.99 8.10
N GLN A 322 -19.03 -16.52 6.88
CA GLN A 322 -18.89 -15.69 5.69
C GLN A 322 -20.14 -14.80 5.51
N GLY A 323 -19.93 -13.49 5.39
CA GLY A 323 -20.92 -12.54 4.89
C GLY A 323 -20.82 -12.33 3.38
N SER A 324 -21.89 -11.84 2.79
CA SER A 324 -22.02 -11.55 1.36
C SER A 324 -22.05 -10.05 1.07
N LEU A 325 -22.06 -9.68 -0.22
CA LEU A 325 -22.31 -8.30 -0.65
C LEU A 325 -23.68 -7.79 -0.17
N ASP A 326 -24.71 -8.64 -0.17
CA ASP A 326 -26.05 -8.24 0.28
C ASP A 326 -26.06 -7.90 1.77
N ASP A 327 -25.34 -8.71 2.57
CA ASP A 327 -25.15 -8.45 4.00
C ASP A 327 -24.44 -7.11 4.25
N MET A 328 -23.38 -6.84 3.50
CA MET A 328 -22.63 -5.57 3.57
C MET A 328 -23.50 -4.35 3.30
N LEU A 329 -24.45 -4.47 2.36
CA LEU A 329 -25.30 -3.36 1.91
C LEU A 329 -26.52 -3.14 2.80
N ARG A 330 -27.02 -4.18 3.46
CA ARG A 330 -28.32 -4.14 4.15
C ARG A 330 -28.23 -4.19 5.65
N LEU A 331 -27.23 -4.87 6.20
CA LEU A 331 -27.13 -5.07 7.64
C LEU A 331 -26.43 -3.89 8.32
N SER A 332 -26.84 -3.64 9.56
CA SER A 332 -26.10 -2.80 10.49
C SER A 332 -24.79 -3.45 10.94
N ILE A 333 -23.90 -2.62 11.49
CA ILE A 333 -22.65 -3.10 12.08
C ILE A 333 -22.94 -4.12 13.20
N ALA A 334 -23.95 -3.85 14.03
CA ALA A 334 -24.38 -4.73 15.11
C ALA A 334 -24.93 -6.07 14.59
N GLU A 335 -25.75 -6.05 13.54
CA GLU A 335 -26.31 -7.27 12.93
C GLU A 335 -25.20 -8.16 12.38
N LEU A 336 -24.26 -7.61 11.59
CA LEU A 336 -23.10 -8.35 11.07
C LEU A 336 -22.30 -9.03 12.17
N ARG A 337 -22.04 -8.34 13.29
CA ARG A 337 -21.32 -8.92 14.44
C ARG A 337 -22.14 -10.00 15.14
N SER A 338 -23.43 -9.76 15.39
CA SER A 338 -24.32 -10.71 16.07
C SER A 338 -24.55 -11.99 15.26
N GLU A 339 -24.62 -11.87 13.94
CA GLU A 339 -24.71 -12.98 13.00
C GLU A 339 -23.34 -13.62 12.70
N ARG A 340 -22.26 -13.10 13.32
CA ARG A 340 -20.88 -13.54 13.15
C ARG A 340 -20.34 -13.38 11.71
N LYS A 341 -21.02 -12.59 10.87
CA LYS A 341 -20.66 -12.26 9.48
C LYS A 341 -19.58 -11.18 9.43
N ARG A 342 -18.37 -11.53 9.88
CA ARG A 342 -17.23 -10.61 10.03
C ARG A 342 -16.17 -10.74 8.95
N LEU A 343 -16.20 -11.83 8.18
CA LEU A 343 -15.50 -11.95 6.90
C LEU A 343 -16.53 -11.77 5.79
N ILE A 344 -16.60 -10.58 5.22
CA ILE A 344 -17.46 -10.31 4.06
C ILE A 344 -16.64 -10.63 2.80
N LEU A 345 -17.09 -11.60 2.01
CA LEU A 345 -16.39 -12.01 0.79
C LEU A 345 -17.37 -12.11 -0.38
N PHE A 346 -17.07 -11.39 -1.46
CA PHE A 346 -17.90 -11.37 -2.66
C PHE A 346 -17.03 -11.23 -3.92
N THR A 347 -17.59 -11.60 -5.07
CA THR A 347 -16.93 -11.51 -6.37
C THR A 347 -17.02 -10.09 -6.96
N SER A 348 -16.58 -9.92 -8.19
CA SER A 348 -16.61 -8.61 -8.87
C SER A 348 -18.00 -7.97 -8.82
N SER A 349 -18.00 -6.67 -8.55
CA SER A 349 -19.18 -5.84 -8.33
C SER A 349 -18.94 -4.50 -9.01
N ASP A 350 -19.99 -3.91 -9.56
CA ASP A 350 -19.93 -2.64 -10.29
C ASP A 350 -19.89 -1.45 -9.32
N SER A 351 -18.73 -1.23 -8.69
CA SER A 351 -18.47 -0.08 -7.83
C SER A 351 -18.27 1.21 -8.62
N PHE A 352 -18.61 2.36 -8.03
CA PHE A 352 -18.04 3.62 -8.51
C PHE A 352 -16.53 3.61 -8.19
N SER A 353 -15.68 3.93 -9.16
CA SER A 353 -14.23 4.00 -8.96
C SER A 353 -13.70 5.28 -9.57
N THR A 354 -12.78 5.95 -8.87
CA THR A 354 -12.04 7.08 -9.43
C THR A 354 -10.87 6.64 -10.32
N TYR A 355 -10.58 5.34 -10.38
CA TYR A 355 -9.50 4.82 -11.20
C TYR A 355 -9.81 4.94 -12.68
N THR A 356 -8.82 5.44 -13.44
CA THR A 356 -8.72 5.20 -14.88
C THR A 356 -7.25 4.98 -15.23
N ASP A 357 -6.98 4.15 -16.24
CA ASP A 357 -5.59 3.90 -16.67
C ASP A 357 -4.86 5.21 -17.00
N ALA A 358 -5.57 6.16 -17.64
CA ALA A 358 -5.01 7.44 -18.01
C ALA A 358 -4.75 8.35 -16.80
N ALA A 359 -5.66 8.39 -15.82
CA ALA A 359 -5.50 9.26 -14.67
C ALA A 359 -4.46 8.72 -13.67
N ASN A 360 -4.43 7.40 -13.47
CA ASN A 360 -3.52 6.79 -12.51
C ASN A 360 -2.11 6.59 -13.08
N ALA A 361 -1.90 6.61 -14.41
CA ALA A 361 -0.58 6.67 -15.04
C ALA A 361 0.09 8.05 -14.86
N THR A 362 0.44 8.37 -13.62
CA THR A 362 1.01 9.67 -13.22
C THR A 362 2.19 9.50 -12.29
N LEU A 363 3.00 10.55 -12.15
CA LEU A 363 4.12 10.63 -11.21
C LEU A 363 3.86 11.61 -10.05
N ASN A 364 2.73 12.33 -10.08
CA ASN A 364 2.49 13.44 -9.16
C ASN A 364 1.07 13.53 -8.60
N GLY A 365 0.14 12.68 -9.06
CA GLY A 365 -1.25 12.62 -8.56
C GLY A 365 -2.20 13.69 -9.10
N ASP A 366 -1.78 14.63 -9.95
CA ASP A 366 -2.65 15.73 -10.41
C ASP A 366 -3.85 15.23 -11.23
N SER A 367 -3.63 14.23 -12.07
CA SER A 367 -4.68 13.59 -12.87
C SER A 367 -5.64 12.76 -12.01
N ILE A 368 -5.17 12.13 -10.93
CA ILE A 368 -6.04 11.46 -9.95
C ILE A 368 -6.91 12.50 -9.24
N MET A 369 -6.32 13.64 -8.84
CA MET A 369 -7.05 14.75 -8.24
C MET A 369 -8.15 15.28 -9.18
N ALA A 370 -7.87 15.37 -10.48
CA ALA A 370 -8.87 15.77 -11.47
C ALA A 370 -10.05 14.79 -11.56
N GLU A 371 -9.85 13.48 -11.30
CA GLU A 371 -10.97 12.53 -11.19
C GLU A 371 -11.74 12.71 -9.88
N PHE A 372 -11.05 13.01 -8.76
CA PHE A 372 -11.71 13.32 -7.48
C PHE A 372 -12.62 14.55 -7.61
N ASP A 373 -12.18 15.58 -8.32
CA ASP A 373 -12.96 16.79 -8.52
C ASP A 373 -14.25 16.59 -9.36
N LYS A 374 -14.37 15.47 -10.09
CA LYS A 374 -15.58 15.11 -10.83
C LYS A 374 -16.61 14.36 -9.99
N ILE A 375 -16.28 13.96 -8.75
CA ILE A 375 -17.19 13.20 -7.89
C ILE A 375 -18.48 13.98 -7.65
N CYS A 376 -19.61 13.38 -7.97
CA CYS A 376 -20.94 13.94 -7.74
C CYS A 376 -21.96 12.84 -7.39
N PRO A 377 -23.15 13.20 -6.89
CA PRO A 377 -24.18 12.21 -6.60
C PRO A 377 -24.53 11.32 -7.80
N GLN A 378 -24.57 11.90 -9.00
CA GLN A 378 -24.94 11.17 -10.23
C GLN A 378 -23.93 10.10 -10.62
N SER A 379 -22.63 10.30 -10.36
CA SER A 379 -21.60 9.31 -10.69
C SER A 379 -21.62 8.09 -9.77
N GLN A 380 -22.22 8.23 -8.58
CA GLN A 380 -22.28 7.20 -7.53
C GLN A 380 -23.63 6.47 -7.51
N ALA A 381 -24.67 7.04 -8.11
CA ALA A 381 -26.02 6.53 -8.05
C ALA A 381 -26.14 5.06 -8.50
N GLY A 382 -26.77 4.25 -7.66
CA GLY A 382 -27.02 2.82 -7.93
C GLY A 382 -25.80 1.91 -7.78
N LYS A 383 -24.64 2.46 -7.40
CA LYS A 383 -23.43 1.68 -7.14
C LYS A 383 -23.44 1.15 -5.70
N PRO A 384 -22.90 -0.06 -5.44
CA PRO A 384 -22.90 -0.66 -4.11
C PRO A 384 -21.90 0.01 -3.16
N PHE A 385 -20.79 0.53 -3.69
CA PHE A 385 -19.78 1.26 -2.94
C PHE A 385 -18.96 2.16 -3.86
N SER A 386 -18.27 3.13 -3.27
CA SER A 386 -17.36 4.07 -3.95
C SER A 386 -15.92 3.72 -3.58
N ASN A 387 -15.05 3.59 -4.58
CA ASN A 387 -13.63 3.27 -4.40
C ASN A 387 -12.78 4.47 -4.84
N LEU A 388 -12.19 5.15 -3.85
CA LEU A 388 -11.23 6.24 -4.05
C LEU A 388 -9.83 5.65 -4.18
N GLN A 389 -9.27 5.75 -5.38
CA GLN A 389 -8.02 5.11 -5.76
C GLN A 389 -6.90 6.16 -5.72
N CYS A 390 -6.07 6.10 -4.68
CA CYS A 390 -5.03 7.08 -4.39
C CYS A 390 -3.66 6.73 -4.96
N GLN A 391 -3.47 5.48 -5.36
CA GLN A 391 -2.22 4.98 -5.91
C GLN A 391 -1.98 5.46 -7.34
N ALA A 392 -0.72 5.74 -7.65
CA ALA A 392 -0.28 6.06 -9.00
C ALA A 392 0.39 4.84 -9.64
N THR A 393 -0.07 4.47 -10.83
CA THR A 393 0.54 3.42 -11.65
C THR A 393 1.69 4.01 -12.47
N ALA A 394 2.75 4.46 -11.81
CA ALA A 394 3.96 4.96 -12.46
C ALA A 394 4.60 3.93 -13.41
N THR A 395 4.27 2.66 -13.20
CA THR A 395 4.57 1.51 -14.06
C THR A 395 3.96 1.60 -15.46
N ASN A 396 2.96 2.45 -15.66
CA ASN A 396 2.37 2.75 -16.97
C ASN A 396 3.02 3.96 -17.66
N VAL A 397 4.07 4.56 -17.07
CA VAL A 397 4.87 5.64 -17.69
C VAL A 397 6.18 5.03 -18.22
N PRO A 398 6.30 4.75 -19.54
CA PRO A 398 7.39 3.95 -20.08
C PRO A 398 8.79 4.50 -19.78
N GLU A 399 8.97 5.82 -19.81
CA GLU A 399 10.26 6.42 -19.50
C GLU A 399 10.64 6.27 -18.02
N ALA A 400 9.65 6.37 -17.11
CA ALA A 400 9.87 6.21 -15.68
C ALA A 400 10.23 4.76 -15.33
N VAL A 401 9.57 3.79 -15.97
CA VAL A 401 9.93 2.36 -15.86
C VAL A 401 11.32 2.10 -16.42
N ALA A 402 11.60 2.57 -17.64
CA ALA A 402 12.91 2.38 -18.25
C ALA A 402 14.04 2.94 -17.37
N TYR A 403 13.83 4.12 -16.78
CA TYR A 403 14.79 4.67 -15.83
C TYR A 403 14.87 3.84 -14.55
N SER A 404 13.73 3.50 -13.93
CA SER A 404 13.70 2.73 -12.67
C SER A 404 14.34 1.35 -12.82
N VAL A 405 14.25 0.74 -14.00
CA VAL A 405 14.92 -0.54 -14.32
C VAL A 405 16.42 -0.34 -14.53
N LEU A 406 16.83 0.72 -15.24
CA LEU A 406 18.25 0.99 -15.51
C LEU A 406 19.01 1.48 -14.27
N ALA A 407 18.33 2.24 -13.41
CA ALA A 407 18.83 2.73 -12.13
C ALA A 407 18.50 1.77 -10.97
N ALA A 408 17.87 0.63 -11.27
CA ALA A 408 17.26 -0.26 -10.29
C ALA A 408 18.25 -0.57 -9.17
N ASN A 409 17.87 -0.11 -7.98
CA ASN A 409 18.34 -0.63 -6.73
C ASN A 409 17.11 -0.91 -5.85
N ALA A 410 17.32 -1.55 -4.71
CA ALA A 410 16.22 -2.01 -3.85
C ALA A 410 15.36 -0.87 -3.22
N SER A 411 15.69 0.41 -3.45
CA SER A 411 14.96 1.60 -2.95
C SER A 411 14.61 2.63 -4.03
N SER A 412 14.85 2.35 -5.32
CA SER A 412 14.59 3.29 -6.43
C SER A 412 13.26 3.01 -7.18
N SER A 413 12.28 2.41 -6.50
CA SER A 413 10.98 2.07 -7.11
C SER A 413 10.21 3.34 -7.53
N CYS A 414 9.71 3.38 -8.77
CA CYS A 414 8.85 4.46 -9.21
C CYS A 414 7.52 4.51 -8.46
N LEU A 415 7.01 3.38 -7.95
CA LEU A 415 5.81 3.36 -7.12
C LEU A 415 6.08 4.03 -5.76
N LEU A 416 7.22 3.73 -5.14
CA LEU A 416 7.61 4.37 -3.88
C LEU A 416 7.84 5.88 -4.05
N ALA A 417 8.32 6.31 -5.22
CA ALA A 417 8.54 7.71 -5.54
C ALA A 417 7.26 8.54 -5.56
N THR A 418 6.14 7.97 -6.00
CA THR A 418 4.87 8.70 -6.15
C THR A 418 4.08 8.78 -4.85
N LYS A 419 4.20 7.76 -3.98
CA LYS A 419 3.42 7.63 -2.75
C LYS A 419 3.30 8.93 -1.94
N PRO A 420 4.38 9.53 -1.42
CA PRO A 420 4.25 10.75 -0.62
C PRO A 420 3.79 11.98 -1.41
N ILE A 421 4.09 12.04 -2.71
CA ILE A 421 3.68 13.15 -3.58
C ILE A 421 2.17 13.12 -3.78
N CYS A 422 1.62 11.96 -4.13
CA CYS A 422 0.18 11.76 -4.29
C CYS A 422 -0.56 12.02 -2.98
N ASP A 423 -0.11 11.41 -1.88
CA ASP A 423 -0.76 11.51 -0.58
C ASP A 423 -0.83 12.93 -0.03
N SER A 424 0.22 13.72 -0.24
CA SER A 424 0.26 15.12 0.19
C SER A 424 -0.84 15.98 -0.46
N LYS A 425 -1.47 15.49 -1.53
CA LYS A 425 -2.59 16.13 -2.23
C LYS A 425 -3.91 15.43 -1.95
N LEU A 426 -3.95 14.12 -2.18
CA LEU A 426 -5.17 13.32 -2.21
C LEU A 426 -5.80 13.16 -0.82
N LEU A 427 -4.99 12.93 0.22
CA LEU A 427 -5.52 12.71 1.56
C LEU A 427 -6.08 13.99 2.20
N PRO A 428 -5.44 15.17 2.08
CA PRO A 428 -6.07 16.44 2.43
C PRO A 428 -7.39 16.69 1.68
N TRP A 429 -7.47 16.33 0.40
CA TRP A 429 -8.72 16.45 -0.35
C TRP A 429 -9.81 15.56 0.25
N ILE A 430 -9.51 14.28 0.53
CA ILE A 430 -10.48 13.34 1.13
C ILE A 430 -10.92 13.86 2.50
N GLN A 431 -9.98 14.32 3.33
CA GLN A 431 -10.26 14.89 4.64
C GLN A 431 -11.25 16.07 4.58
N ALA A 432 -11.15 16.90 3.54
CA ALA A 432 -11.98 18.08 3.33
C ALA A 432 -13.30 17.82 2.57
N ASN A 433 -13.36 16.79 1.72
CA ASN A 433 -14.44 16.61 0.73
C ASN A 433 -15.17 15.25 0.80
N GLY A 434 -14.94 14.44 1.83
CA GLY A 434 -15.61 13.13 1.99
C GLY A 434 -17.15 13.19 2.13
N ASP A 435 -17.73 14.38 2.29
CA ASP A 435 -19.18 14.67 2.25
C ASP A 435 -19.75 14.74 0.83
N ARG A 436 -18.91 14.86 -0.21
CA ARG A 436 -19.31 14.70 -1.62
C ARG A 436 -19.68 13.26 -1.97
N LEU A 437 -19.33 12.31 -1.11
CA LEU A 437 -19.58 10.89 -1.29
C LEU A 437 -20.92 10.53 -0.65
N GLU A 438 -21.66 9.62 -1.28
CA GLU A 438 -22.98 9.22 -0.81
C GLU A 438 -22.93 8.70 0.65
N ALA A 439 -23.77 9.27 1.52
CA ALA A 439 -23.67 9.08 2.96
C ALA A 439 -24.06 7.66 3.43
N ASN A 440 -24.94 6.99 2.69
CA ASN A 440 -25.39 5.61 2.96
C ASN A 440 -24.69 4.56 2.09
N GLN A 441 -23.61 4.94 1.42
CA GLN A 441 -22.83 4.07 0.55
C GLN A 441 -21.43 3.90 1.12
N LEU A 442 -20.94 2.66 1.08
CA LEU A 442 -19.62 2.33 1.62
C LEU A 442 -18.59 3.08 0.79
N VAL A 443 -17.59 3.66 1.43
CA VAL A 443 -16.46 4.26 0.72
C VAL A 443 -15.20 3.50 1.08
N VAL A 444 -14.39 3.23 0.07
CA VAL A 444 -13.07 2.61 0.19
C VAL A 444 -12.03 3.67 -0.17
N VAL A 445 -10.97 3.79 0.63
CA VAL A 445 -9.79 4.60 0.31
C VAL A 445 -8.64 3.64 0.11
N MET A 446 -8.26 3.45 -1.15
CA MET A 446 -7.27 2.47 -1.57
C MET A 446 -5.95 3.17 -1.90
N ASN A 447 -4.85 2.63 -1.38
CA ASN A 447 -3.53 3.21 -1.59
C ASN A 447 -2.42 2.16 -1.65
N ASP A 448 -1.35 2.49 -2.37
CA ASP A 448 -0.07 1.77 -2.27
C ASP A 448 0.60 2.09 -0.94
N PHE A 449 1.41 1.17 -0.42
CA PHE A 449 2.16 1.31 0.82
C PHE A 449 1.29 1.87 1.95
N LEU A 450 0.20 1.17 2.26
CA LEU A 450 -0.81 1.65 3.20
C LEU A 450 -0.16 2.15 4.49
N ASP A 451 -0.55 3.34 4.92
CA ASP A 451 0.00 3.98 6.10
C ASP A 451 -1.10 4.44 7.09
N GLY A 452 -0.64 4.84 8.27
CA GLY A 452 -1.51 5.29 9.35
C GLY A 452 -2.30 6.55 9.02
N ALA A 453 -1.85 7.35 8.06
CA ALA A 453 -2.49 8.58 7.67
C ALA A 453 -3.66 8.34 6.70
N THR A 454 -3.50 7.42 5.75
CA THR A 454 -4.62 6.90 4.94
C THR A 454 -5.70 6.31 5.86
N ALA A 455 -5.28 5.52 6.86
CA ALA A 455 -6.19 4.93 7.83
C ALA A 455 -6.91 5.98 8.69
N ASP A 456 -6.20 6.94 9.28
CA ASP A 456 -6.80 7.95 10.16
C ASP A 456 -7.82 8.82 9.41
N VAL A 457 -7.53 9.23 8.16
CA VAL A 457 -8.46 10.03 7.35
C VAL A 457 -9.77 9.28 7.11
N ALA A 458 -9.72 7.99 6.77
CA ALA A 458 -10.92 7.18 6.57
C ALA A 458 -11.67 6.92 7.89
N ILE A 459 -10.95 6.61 8.97
CA ILE A 459 -11.55 6.37 10.30
C ILE A 459 -12.22 7.64 10.83
N ASP A 460 -11.65 8.83 10.62
CA ASP A 460 -12.28 10.10 10.95
C ASP A 460 -13.60 10.31 10.20
N TRP A 461 -13.68 9.89 8.93
CA TRP A 461 -14.93 9.90 8.19
C TRP A 461 -15.96 8.90 8.71
N CYS A 462 -15.53 7.72 9.18
CA CYS A 462 -16.43 6.80 9.88
C CYS A 462 -17.06 7.46 11.11
N ARG A 463 -16.24 8.13 11.94
CA ARG A 463 -16.74 8.87 13.12
C ARG A 463 -17.78 9.90 12.74
N LYS A 464 -17.55 10.67 11.66
CA LYS A 464 -18.48 11.69 11.16
C LYS A 464 -19.78 11.11 10.60
N ARG A 465 -19.74 9.99 9.88
CA ARG A 465 -20.91 9.37 9.22
C ARG A 465 -21.81 8.56 10.17
N LEU A 466 -21.25 8.14 11.29
CA LEU A 466 -21.94 7.34 12.31
C LEU A 466 -22.49 8.16 13.48
N ALA A 467 -21.93 9.36 13.73
CA ALA A 467 -22.53 10.38 14.58
C ALA A 467 -23.90 10.80 14.03
#